data_AF-A0A368F5U9-F1
#
_entry.id   AF-A0A368F5U9-F1
#
_cell.length_a   1.000
_cell.length_b   1.000
_cell.length_c   1.000
_cell.angle_alpha   90.00
_cell.angle_beta   90.00
_cell.angle_gamma   90.00
#
_symmetry.space_group_name_H-M   'P 1'
#
loop_
_entity.id
_entity.type
_entity.pdbx_description
1 polymer ?
#
loop_
_entity_poly.entity_id
_entity_poly.type
_entity_poly.pdbx_seq_one_letter_code
_entity_poly.pdbx_strand_id
1 'polypeptide(L)'
;MTGALTPPWNNDKDKHLFLLPFYHCYGFALLMGSLLNGATAVVMSHFQPELFCSSIQKHRIRHVAVVPPIMVFLAKSPICQRYDLSSLQFLLSGAAPAGKDLCEDLSRKYKNMTHIQQGG
;
A
#
# COMPACT_ATOMS: atom_id res chain seq x y z
N MET A 1 15.41 12.21 27.70
CA MET A 1 13.96 12.08 27.96
C MET A 1 13.31 13.24 27.20
N THR A 2 12.58 13.11 26.09
CA THR A 2 11.60 12.07 25.71
C THR A 2 11.46 12.06 24.16
N GLY A 3 12.19 11.17 23.47
CA GLY A 3 12.17 11.05 22.01
C GLY A 3 11.13 10.03 21.51
N ALA A 4 9.92 10.03 22.06
CA ALA A 4 8.99 8.90 21.95
C ALA A 4 7.60 9.22 21.35
N LEU A 5 7.35 10.43 20.82
CA LEU A 5 5.98 10.82 20.37
C LEU A 5 5.85 11.32 18.93
N THR A 6 6.90 11.26 18.10
CA THR A 6 6.71 11.38 16.64
C THR A 6 6.90 10.01 16.03
N PRO A 7 5.82 9.28 15.79
CA PRO A 7 5.94 8.06 15.01
C PRO A 7 6.42 8.40 13.58
N PRO A 8 6.99 7.45 12.81
CA PRO A 8 7.69 7.75 11.54
C PRO A 8 6.77 8.24 10.41
N TRP A 9 5.47 8.37 10.66
CA TRP A 9 4.46 8.86 9.74
C TRP A 9 4.46 10.39 9.69
N ASN A 10 4.39 10.92 8.48
CA ASN A 10 4.21 12.33 8.21
C ASN A 10 2.82 12.47 7.57
N ASN A 11 1.84 12.86 8.38
CA ASN A 11 0.42 12.89 7.98
C ASN A 11 0.14 13.74 6.72
N ASP A 12 0.92 14.80 6.48
CA ASP A 12 0.80 15.64 5.27
C ASP A 12 1.32 14.94 4.00
N LYS A 13 2.22 13.97 4.16
CA LYS A 13 2.85 13.22 3.06
C LYS A 13 2.27 11.81 2.90
N ASP A 14 1.68 11.26 3.95
CA ASP A 14 1.15 9.90 3.96
C ASP A 14 -0.20 9.86 3.25
N LYS A 15 -0.16 9.28 2.05
CA LYS A 15 -1.32 9.04 1.20
C LYS A 15 -1.52 7.56 1.04
N HIS A 16 -2.73 7.12 1.31
CA HIS A 16 -3.09 5.71 1.31
C HIS A 16 -3.97 5.40 0.11
N LEU A 17 -3.69 4.32 -0.61
CA LEU A 17 -4.57 3.82 -1.66
C LEU A 17 -5.34 2.60 -1.16
N PHE A 18 -6.65 2.71 -1.19
CA PHE A 18 -7.59 1.69 -0.78
C PHE A 18 -8.25 1.02 -1.98
N LEU A 19 -8.16 -0.30 -2.04
CA LEU A 19 -8.87 -1.18 -2.98
C LEU A 19 -9.82 -2.14 -2.29
N LEU A 20 -9.80 -2.15 -0.95
CA LEU A 20 -10.53 -3.13 -0.16
C LEU A 20 -11.97 -2.67 0.01
N PRO A 21 -12.94 -3.59 -0.09
CA PRO A 21 -14.33 -3.23 0.14
C PRO A 21 -14.55 -2.75 1.58
N PHE A 22 -15.19 -1.60 1.74
CA PHE A 22 -15.44 -1.00 3.06
C PHE A 22 -16.54 -1.69 3.87
N TYR A 23 -17.27 -2.65 3.28
CA TYR A 23 -18.23 -3.47 4.02
C TYR A 23 -17.55 -4.52 4.93
N HIS A 24 -16.24 -4.74 4.78
CA HIS A 24 -15.46 -5.60 5.66
C HIS A 24 -14.70 -4.77 6.71
N CYS A 25 -14.65 -5.24 7.96
CA CYS A 25 -14.05 -4.53 9.10
C CYS A 25 -12.60 -4.08 8.82
N TYR A 26 -11.83 -4.91 8.11
CA TYR A 26 -10.45 -4.62 7.72
C TYR A 26 -10.32 -3.35 6.85
N GLY A 27 -11.09 -3.25 5.76
CA GLY A 27 -11.05 -2.07 4.88
C GLY A 27 -11.56 -0.82 5.58
N PHE A 28 -12.62 -0.97 6.39
CA PHE A 28 -13.18 0.12 7.18
C PHE A 28 -12.22 0.63 8.26
N ALA A 29 -11.58 -0.26 9.02
CA ALA A 29 -10.64 0.10 10.07
C ALA A 29 -9.42 0.85 9.54
N LEU A 30 -8.88 0.44 8.39
CA LEU A 30 -7.75 1.15 7.77
C LEU A 30 -8.16 2.53 7.24
N LEU A 31 -9.36 2.65 6.66
CA LEU A 31 -9.89 3.95 6.23
C LEU A 31 -10.06 4.88 7.44
N MET A 32 -10.70 4.42 8.51
CA MET A 32 -10.88 5.19 9.73
C MET A 32 -9.54 5.58 10.35
N GLY A 33 -8.58 4.65 10.44
CA GLY A 33 -7.22 4.95 10.91
C GLY A 33 -6.53 6.01 10.07
N SER A 34 -6.75 6.03 8.76
CA SER A 34 -6.18 7.06 7.88
C SER A 34 -6.77 8.44 8.16
N LEU A 35 -8.10 8.50 8.28
CA LEU A 35 -8.81 9.75 8.53
C LEU A 35 -8.49 10.31 9.92
N LEU A 36 -8.44 9.46 10.95
CA LEU A 36 -8.09 9.86 12.32
C LEU A 36 -6.66 10.39 12.43
N ASN A 37 -5.75 9.87 11.59
CA ASN A 37 -4.37 10.38 11.49
C ASN A 37 -4.25 11.62 10.57
N GLY A 38 -5.32 12.07 9.94
CA GLY A 38 -5.26 13.20 8.98
C GLY A 38 -4.59 12.88 7.65
N ALA A 39 -4.40 11.59 7.34
CA ALA A 39 -3.83 11.14 6.07
C ALA A 39 -4.84 11.25 4.92
N THR A 40 -4.35 11.41 3.69
CA THR A 40 -5.23 11.42 2.51
C THR A 40 -5.54 9.99 2.07
N ALA A 41 -6.83 9.65 2.01
CA ALA A 41 -7.30 8.38 1.47
C ALA A 41 -7.71 8.53 -0.01
N VAL A 42 -7.00 7.85 -0.91
CA VAL A 42 -7.39 7.65 -2.31
C VAL A 42 -8.10 6.31 -2.40
N VAL A 43 -9.31 6.30 -2.93
CA VAL A 43 -10.15 5.09 -2.98
C VAL A 43 -10.39 4.70 -4.42
N MET A 44 -10.20 3.42 -4.72
CA MET A 44 -10.53 2.84 -6.01
C MET A 44 -11.61 1.76 -5.81
N SER A 45 -12.69 1.83 -6.59
CA SER A 45 -13.84 0.93 -6.43
C SER A 45 -13.53 -0.52 -6.81
N HIS A 46 -12.66 -0.72 -7.80
CA HIS A 46 -12.28 -2.04 -8.30
C HIS A 46 -10.83 -2.01 -8.79
N PHE A 47 -10.12 -3.14 -8.73
CA PHE A 47 -8.76 -3.22 -9.23
C PHE A 47 -8.69 -3.12 -10.76
N GLN A 48 -8.02 -2.07 -11.25
CA GLN A 48 -7.63 -1.91 -12.65
C GLN A 48 -6.13 -1.64 -12.70
N PRO A 49 -5.31 -2.49 -13.36
CA PRO A 49 -3.85 -2.40 -13.38
C PRO A 49 -3.27 -1.00 -13.67
N GLU A 50 -3.71 -0.40 -14.77
CA GLU A 50 -3.20 0.90 -15.23
C GLU A 50 -3.68 2.04 -14.33
N LEU A 51 -4.94 2.00 -13.89
CA LEU A 51 -5.48 2.98 -12.96
C LEU A 51 -4.77 2.91 -11.60
N PHE A 52 -4.47 1.69 -11.13
CA PHE A 52 -3.73 1.47 -9.89
C PHE A 52 -2.32 2.08 -9.95
N CYS A 53 -1.53 1.72 -10.97
CA CYS A 53 -0.17 2.24 -11.13
C CYS A 53 -0.16 3.76 -11.39
N SER A 54 -1.06 4.26 -12.25
CA SER A 54 -1.16 5.71 -12.53
C SER A 54 -1.61 6.51 -11.31
N SER A 55 -2.49 5.96 -10.46
CA SER A 55 -2.90 6.59 -9.21
C SER A 55 -1.75 6.68 -8.22
N ILE A 56 -0.93 5.63 -8.12
CA ILE A 56 0.27 5.64 -7.28
C ILE A 56 1.22 6.75 -7.71
N GLN A 57 1.54 6.84 -9.00
CA GLN A 57 2.41 7.87 -9.55
C GLN A 57 1.82 9.29 -9.37
N LYS A 58 0.56 9.49 -9.77
CA LYS A 58 -0.11 10.80 -9.77
C LYS A 58 -0.24 11.37 -8.36
N HIS A 59 -0.66 10.53 -7.41
CA HIS A 59 -0.90 10.99 -6.05
C HIS A 59 0.35 10.88 -5.17
N ARG A 60 1.41 10.20 -5.64
CA ARG A 60 2.61 9.81 -4.86
C ARG A 60 2.22 9.02 -3.61
N ILE A 61 1.45 7.95 -3.81
CA ILE A 61 0.96 7.08 -2.74
C ILE A 61 2.15 6.45 -2.01
N ARG A 62 2.10 6.47 -0.68
CA ARG A 62 3.12 5.86 0.19
C ARG A 62 2.67 4.51 0.74
N HIS A 63 1.40 4.39 1.14
CA HIS A 63 0.88 3.18 1.78
C HIS A 63 -0.19 2.54 0.90
N VAL A 64 -0.11 1.22 0.72
CA VAL A 64 -1.14 0.45 0.01
C VAL A 64 -1.58 -0.73 0.84
N ALA A 65 -2.90 -0.89 0.97
CA ALA A 65 -3.50 -2.08 1.54
C ALA A 65 -4.07 -2.94 0.41
N VAL A 66 -3.48 -4.12 0.22
CA VAL A 66 -3.75 -4.99 -0.94
C VAL A 66 -4.04 -6.41 -0.51
N VAL A 67 -4.41 -7.23 -1.48
CA VAL A 67 -4.60 -8.68 -1.35
C VAL A 67 -3.52 -9.43 -2.14
N PRO A 68 -3.25 -10.72 -1.86
CA PRO A 68 -2.15 -11.46 -2.50
C PRO A 68 -2.13 -11.42 -4.04
N PRO A 69 -3.27 -11.46 -4.77
CA PRO A 69 -3.24 -11.32 -6.23
C PRO A 69 -2.60 -10.00 -6.73
N ILE A 70 -2.76 -8.91 -6.00
CA ILE A 70 -2.18 -7.60 -6.35
C ILE A 70 -0.68 -7.58 -6.04
N MET A 71 -0.23 -8.30 -5.00
CA MET A 71 1.20 -8.50 -4.75
C MET A 71 1.87 -9.26 -5.90
N VAL A 72 1.23 -10.31 -6.41
CA VAL A 72 1.71 -11.06 -7.59
C VAL A 72 1.77 -10.15 -8.81
N PHE A 73 0.74 -9.31 -9.01
CA PHE A 73 0.74 -8.31 -10.06
C PHE A 73 1.93 -7.35 -9.96
N LEU A 74 2.17 -6.77 -8.77
CA LEU A 74 3.31 -5.89 -8.53
C LEU A 74 4.66 -6.57 -8.80
N ALA A 75 4.79 -7.85 -8.43
CA ALA A 75 6.01 -8.63 -8.63
C ALA A 75 6.26 -8.96 -10.11
N LYS A 76 5.24 -9.43 -10.83
CA LYS A 76 5.41 -10.07 -12.15
C LYS A 76 4.96 -9.23 -13.35
N SER A 77 4.07 -8.26 -13.16
CA SER A 77 3.49 -7.53 -14.28
C SER A 77 4.49 -6.54 -14.92
N PRO A 78 4.61 -6.52 -16.26
CA PRO A 78 5.41 -5.52 -16.97
C PRO A 78 4.76 -4.13 -16.95
N ILE A 79 3.44 -4.04 -16.69
CA ILE A 79 2.71 -2.76 -16.62
C ILE A 79 3.33 -1.84 -15.57
N CYS A 80 3.75 -2.41 -14.42
CA CYS A 80 4.35 -1.66 -13.33
C CYS A 80 5.65 -0.92 -13.74
N GLN A 81 6.37 -1.41 -14.76
CA GLN A 81 7.60 -0.77 -15.24
C GLN A 81 7.35 0.53 -16.00
N ARG A 82 6.11 0.78 -16.44
CA ARG A 82 5.73 2.00 -17.18
C ARG A 82 5.43 3.19 -16.27
N TYR A 83 5.40 2.99 -14.96
CA TYR A 83 5.00 4.00 -13.97
C TYR A 83 6.07 4.16 -12.89
N ASP A 84 6.21 5.38 -12.38
CA ASP A 84 7.03 5.69 -11.21
C ASP A 84 6.30 5.27 -9.93
N LEU A 85 6.69 4.10 -9.40
CA LEU A 85 6.20 3.55 -8.13
C LEU A 85 7.17 3.78 -6.96
N SER A 86 8.15 4.67 -7.11
CA SER A 86 9.19 4.95 -6.10
C SER A 86 8.65 5.53 -4.79
N SER A 87 7.44 6.10 -4.81
CA SER A 87 6.80 6.65 -3.60
C SER A 87 6.29 5.57 -2.64
N LEU A 88 6.08 4.34 -3.12
CA LEU A 88 5.58 3.25 -2.28
C LEU A 88 6.61 2.85 -1.23
N GLN A 89 6.23 2.89 0.04
CA GLN A 89 7.10 2.53 1.16
C GLN A 89 6.51 1.42 2.02
N PHE A 90 5.18 1.39 2.13
CA PHE A 90 4.47 0.45 2.98
C PHE A 90 3.46 -0.34 2.13
N LEU A 91 3.61 -1.66 2.15
CA LEU A 91 2.63 -2.58 1.58
C LEU A 91 2.12 -3.49 2.69
N LEU A 92 0.81 -3.42 2.90
CA LEU A 92 0.10 -4.31 3.81
C LEU A 92 -0.72 -5.29 2.97
N SER A 93 -0.52 -6.59 3.18
CA SER A 93 -1.32 -7.65 2.58
C SER A 93 -2.20 -8.31 3.62
N GLY A 94 -3.50 -8.13 3.47
CA GLY A 94 -4.51 -8.76 4.32
C GLY A 94 -5.17 -9.98 3.69
N ALA A 95 -6.05 -10.61 4.46
CA ALA A 95 -7.00 -11.66 4.06
C ALA A 95 -6.44 -13.05 3.71
N ALA A 96 -5.17 -13.20 3.33
CA ALA A 96 -4.56 -14.51 3.10
C ALA A 96 -3.03 -14.47 3.26
N PRO A 97 -2.40 -15.59 3.65
CA PRO A 97 -0.95 -15.69 3.69
C PRO A 97 -0.39 -15.54 2.28
N ALA A 98 0.52 -14.60 2.09
CA ALA A 98 1.28 -14.51 0.85
C ALA A 98 2.58 -15.30 1.03
N GLY A 99 3.04 -16.01 0.00
CA GLY A 99 4.27 -16.80 0.10
C GLY A 99 5.45 -15.91 0.52
N LYS A 100 6.33 -16.41 1.38
CA LYS A 100 7.54 -15.68 1.81
C LYS A 100 8.37 -15.23 0.60
N ASP A 101 8.46 -16.10 -0.41
CA ASP A 101 9.13 -15.84 -1.68
C ASP A 101 8.56 -14.60 -2.39
N LEU A 102 7.24 -14.39 -2.34
CA LEU A 102 6.60 -13.23 -2.97
C LEU A 102 6.96 -11.92 -2.28
N CYS A 103 7.10 -11.92 -0.96
CA CYS A 103 7.61 -10.76 -0.22
C CYS A 103 9.07 -10.47 -0.60
N GLU A 104 9.90 -11.51 -0.67
CA GLU A 104 11.31 -11.34 -1.03
C GLU A 104 11.48 -10.82 -2.46
N ASP A 105 10.70 -11.33 -3.41
CA ASP A 105 10.66 -10.85 -4.80
C ASP A 105 10.28 -9.37 -4.87
N LEU A 106 9.26 -8.95 -4.12
CA LEU A 106 8.83 -7.55 -4.06
C LEU A 106 9.89 -6.66 -3.44
N SER A 107 10.51 -7.07 -2.33
CA SER A 107 11.59 -6.32 -1.68
C SER A 107 12.81 -6.17 -2.59
N ARG A 108 13.14 -7.19 -3.38
CA ARG A 108 14.23 -7.14 -4.37
C ARG A 108 13.91 -6.18 -5.52
N LYS A 109 12.67 -6.21 -6.02
CA LYS A 109 12.23 -5.38 -7.15
C LYS A 109 12.05 -3.91 -6.77
N TYR A 110 11.47 -3.64 -5.60
CA TYR A 110 11.16 -2.30 -5.12
C TYR A 110 11.99 -1.97 -3.87
N LYS A 111 13.22 -1.49 -4.08
CA LYS A 111 14.14 -1.15 -2.98
C LYS A 111 13.62 -0.03 -2.05
N ASN A 112 12.64 0.73 -2.52
CA ASN A 112 11.94 1.78 -1.79
C ASN A 112 10.88 1.25 -0.81
N MET A 113 10.44 0.00 -0.95
CA MET A 113 9.47 -0.61 -0.03
C MET A 113 10.16 -1.05 1.26
N THR A 114 10.11 -0.19 2.27
CA THR A 114 10.74 -0.42 3.59
C THR A 114 9.98 -1.45 4.41
N HIS A 115 8.65 -1.52 4.26
CA HIS A 115 7.81 -2.39 5.08
C HIS A 115 6.83 -3.18 4.21
N ILE A 116 7.00 -4.50 4.20
CA ILE A 116 6.04 -5.45 3.64
C ILE A 116 5.50 -6.27 4.79
N GLN A 117 4.26 -6.00 5.18
CA GLN A 117 3.59 -6.72 6.25
C GLN A 117 2.51 -7.63 5.66
N GLN A 118 2.51 -8.89 6.11
CA GLN A 118 1.44 -9.83 5.84
C GLN A 118 0.74 -10.20 7.15
N GLY A 119 -0.58 -10.27 7.13
CA GLY A 119 -1.37 -10.68 8.29
C GLY A 119 -2.53 -9.74 8.58
N GLY A 120 -3.50 -10.25 9.35
CA GLY A 120 -4.56 -9.48 10.00
C GLY A 120 -4.17 -9.15 11.43
#